data_AF-A0A5K0X816-F1
#
_entry.id   AF-A0A5K0X816-F1
#
_cell.length_a   1.000
_cell.length_b   1.000
_cell.length_c   1.000
_cell.angle_alpha   90.00
_cell.angle_beta   90.00
_cell.angle_gamma   90.00
#
_symmetry.space_group_name_H-M   'P 1'
#
loop_
_entity.id
_entity.type
_entity.pdbx_description
1 polymer ?
#
loop_
_entity_poly.entity_id
_entity_poly.type
_entity_poly.pdbx_seq_one_letter_code
_entity_poly.pdbx_strand_id
1 'polypeptide(L)'
;QQQSDETPMVWEILLYLYVLYSPDWHYRSTMPTFLFLYGAAFAVMHSLLRFNIGFKVHYVLLCLLCIPRMYKYYIHTKELSARRLAHLYLATIVLGSLFWLLDRIFCKQFSKWNINPQGHALWHLLMGFNSYFANTFLMFCRAQQLGWNPRIRHFLGLLPYVKINKAKTQ
;
A
#
# COMPACT_ATOMS: atom_id res chain seq x y z
N GLN A 1 -16.78 6.93 -12.88
CA GLN A 1 -16.87 6.03 -11.72
C GLN A 1 -15.53 5.36 -11.42
N GLN A 2 -14.86 4.75 -12.41
CA GLN A 2 -13.57 4.08 -12.25
C GLN A 2 -12.40 5.01 -11.84
N GLN A 3 -12.41 6.28 -12.27
CA GLN A 3 -11.36 7.25 -11.95
C GLN A 3 -11.19 7.51 -10.44
N SER A 4 -12.29 7.49 -9.66
CA SER A 4 -12.26 7.72 -8.22
C SER A 4 -11.70 6.53 -7.42
N ASP A 5 -11.51 5.38 -8.07
CA ASP A 5 -10.88 4.20 -7.49
C ASP A 5 -9.41 4.12 -7.93
N GLU A 6 -9.15 4.21 -9.24
CA GLU A 6 -7.81 4.02 -9.81
C GLU A 6 -6.84 5.17 -9.51
N THR A 7 -7.32 6.42 -9.49
CA THR A 7 -6.45 7.58 -9.28
C THR A 7 -5.88 7.62 -7.85
N PRO A 8 -6.68 7.44 -6.77
CA PRO A 8 -6.14 7.35 -5.41
C PRO A 8 -5.11 6.24 -5.22
N MET A 9 -5.25 5.09 -5.90
CA MET A 9 -4.25 4.01 -5.84
C MET A 9 -2.87 4.47 -6.36
N VAL A 10 -2.85 5.28 -7.43
CA VAL A 10 -1.59 5.87 -7.93
C VAL A 10 -1.02 6.87 -6.93
N TRP A 11 -1.85 7.71 -6.31
CA TRP A 11 -1.38 8.63 -5.28
C TRP A 11 -0.75 7.90 -4.09
N GLU A 12 -1.38 6.82 -3.64
CA GLU A 12 -0.87 5.99 -2.54
C GLU A 12 0.52 5.41 -2.89
N ILE A 13 0.67 4.79 -4.06
CA ILE A 13 1.96 4.18 -4.42
C ILE A 13 3.06 5.24 -4.64
N LEU A 14 2.72 6.46 -5.08
CA LEU A 14 3.66 7.58 -5.14
C LEU A 14 4.12 8.02 -3.74
N LEU A 15 3.22 8.01 -2.74
CA LEU A 15 3.59 8.24 -1.34
C LEU A 15 4.51 7.12 -0.82
N TYR A 16 4.27 5.87 -1.23
CA TYR A 16 5.14 4.76 -0.87
C TYR A 16 6.54 4.95 -1.45
N LEU A 17 6.64 5.32 -2.75
CA LEU A 17 7.91 5.67 -3.38
C LEU A 17 8.62 6.80 -2.65
N TYR A 18 7.90 7.85 -2.26
CA TYR A 18 8.46 8.93 -1.44
C TYR A 18 9.05 8.41 -0.13
N VAL A 19 8.30 7.63 0.65
CA VAL A 19 8.78 7.09 1.93
C VAL A 19 9.98 6.15 1.72
N LEU A 20 9.94 5.33 0.67
CA LEU A 20 10.93 4.30 0.42
C LEU A 20 12.26 4.81 -0.14
N TYR A 21 12.22 5.89 -0.94
CA TYR A 21 13.39 6.39 -1.67
C TYR A 21 13.86 7.78 -1.23
N SER A 22 13.06 8.54 -0.47
CA SER A 22 13.46 9.89 -0.05
C SER A 22 14.81 10.00 0.68
N PRO A 23 15.27 9.01 1.48
CA PRO A 23 16.60 9.11 2.09
C PRO A 23 17.75 9.19 1.07
N ASP A 24 17.56 8.55 -0.09
CA ASP A 24 18.58 8.40 -1.14
C ASP A 24 18.48 9.47 -2.23
N TRP A 25 17.47 10.34 -2.20
CA TRP A 25 17.34 11.38 -3.21
C TRP A 25 18.43 12.44 -3.08
N HIS A 26 19.10 12.70 -4.20
CA HIS A 26 20.01 13.82 -4.34
C HIS A 26 19.27 15.16 -4.20
N TYR A 27 18.13 15.31 -4.89
CA TYR A 27 17.28 16.51 -4.84
C TYR A 27 16.10 16.35 -3.90
N ARG A 28 16.36 16.41 -2.59
CA ARG A 28 15.35 16.13 -1.53
C ARG A 28 14.12 17.04 -1.58
N SER A 29 14.28 18.31 -1.97
CA SER A 29 13.16 19.26 -2.04
C SER A 29 12.39 19.23 -3.36
N THR A 30 13.03 18.80 -4.45
CA THR A 30 12.42 18.80 -5.80
C THR A 30 11.64 17.53 -6.10
N MET A 31 12.11 16.38 -5.58
CA MET A 31 11.49 15.08 -5.84
C MET A 31 10.02 14.97 -5.38
N PRO A 32 9.60 15.53 -4.22
CA PRO A 32 8.19 15.56 -3.84
C PRO A 32 7.32 16.31 -4.86
N THR A 33 7.81 17.46 -5.34
CA THR A 33 7.13 18.25 -6.38
C THR A 33 7.03 17.46 -7.68
N PHE A 34 8.09 16.76 -8.07
CA PHE A 34 8.08 15.87 -9.23
C PHE A 34 7.01 14.77 -9.10
N LEU A 35 6.96 14.07 -7.97
CA LEU A 35 5.95 13.03 -7.74
C LEU A 35 4.52 13.59 -7.75
N PHE A 36 4.33 14.78 -7.20
CA PHE A 36 3.04 15.48 -7.24
C PHE A 36 2.62 15.80 -8.68
N LEU A 37 3.51 16.42 -9.47
CA LEU A 37 3.24 16.74 -10.87
C LEU A 37 3.00 15.47 -11.70
N TYR A 38 3.74 14.40 -11.42
CA TYR A 38 3.53 13.09 -12.03
C TYR A 38 2.13 12.54 -11.74
N GLY A 39 1.68 12.55 -10.48
CA GLY A 39 0.35 12.10 -10.09
C GLY A 39 -0.76 12.96 -10.73
N ALA A 40 -0.58 14.28 -10.77
CA ALA A 40 -1.51 15.19 -11.41
C ALA A 40 -1.61 14.96 -12.93
N ALA A 41 -0.46 14.83 -13.61
CA ALA A 41 -0.42 14.53 -15.04
C ALA A 41 -1.08 13.18 -15.36
N PHE A 42 -0.79 12.15 -14.55
CA PHE A 42 -1.46 10.86 -14.65
C PHE A 42 -2.98 11.00 -14.54
N ALA A 43 -3.47 11.71 -13.51
CA ALA A 43 -4.90 11.90 -13.28
C ALA A 43 -5.60 12.59 -14.46
N VAL A 44 -4.99 13.64 -15.02
CA VAL A 44 -5.52 14.36 -16.20
C VAL A 44 -5.55 13.44 -17.41
N MET A 45 -4.43 12.80 -17.75
CA MET A 45 -4.36 11.89 -18.90
C MET A 45 -5.35 10.74 -18.76
N HIS A 46 -5.45 10.14 -17.57
CA HIS A 46 -6.36 9.04 -17.31
C HIS A 46 -7.83 9.46 -17.44
N SER A 47 -8.17 10.68 -17.02
CA SER A 47 -9.52 11.25 -17.20
C SER A 47 -9.88 11.43 -18.67
N LEU A 48 -8.94 11.93 -19.48
CA LEU A 48 -9.14 12.21 -20.91
C LEU A 48 -9.15 10.96 -21.78
N LEU A 49 -8.22 10.03 -21.54
CA LEU A 49 -7.94 8.90 -22.43
C LEU A 49 -8.56 7.57 -21.96
N ARG A 50 -8.97 7.45 -20.69
CA ARG A 50 -9.68 6.28 -20.13
C ARG A 50 -9.01 4.91 -20.39
N PHE A 51 -7.69 4.82 -20.26
CA PHE A 51 -6.92 3.61 -20.55
C PHE A 51 -6.96 2.57 -19.40
N ASN A 52 -8.01 1.76 -19.33
CA ASN A 52 -8.19 0.75 -18.27
C ASN A 52 -7.04 -0.29 -18.17
N ILE A 53 -6.52 -0.77 -19.30
CA ILE A 53 -5.40 -1.74 -19.30
C ILE A 53 -4.09 -1.03 -18.95
N GLY A 54 -3.89 0.18 -19.49
CA GLY A 54 -2.70 0.99 -19.23
C GLY A 54 -2.53 1.29 -17.74
N PHE A 55 -3.61 1.64 -17.03
CA PHE A 55 -3.59 1.83 -15.58
C PHE A 55 -3.09 0.57 -14.85
N LYS A 56 -3.64 -0.61 -15.16
CA LYS A 56 -3.27 -1.85 -14.46
C LYS A 56 -1.79 -2.18 -14.63
N VAL A 57 -1.29 -2.08 -15.87
CA VAL A 57 0.14 -2.34 -16.16
C VAL A 57 1.02 -1.32 -15.44
N HIS A 58 0.67 -0.04 -15.55
CA HIS A 58 1.39 1.07 -14.91
C HIS A 58 1.44 0.92 -13.38
N TYR A 59 0.30 0.62 -12.76
CA TYR A 59 0.20 0.42 -11.31
C TYR A 59 1.03 -0.78 -10.85
N VAL A 60 0.98 -1.91 -11.56
CA VAL A 60 1.82 -3.08 -11.24
C VAL A 60 3.31 -2.72 -11.31
N LEU A 61 3.75 -1.97 -12.32
CA LEU A 61 5.13 -1.51 -12.43
C LEU A 61 5.53 -0.64 -11.23
N LEU A 62 4.69 0.32 -10.81
CA LEU A 62 4.96 1.15 -9.63
C LEU A 62 5.04 0.31 -8.34
N CYS A 63 4.19 -0.69 -8.18
CA CYS A 63 4.26 -1.63 -7.06
C CYS A 63 5.57 -2.42 -7.05
N LEU A 64 5.99 -2.94 -8.21
CA LEU A 64 7.26 -3.67 -8.34
C LEU A 64 8.47 -2.80 -7.97
N LEU A 65 8.46 -1.51 -8.31
CA LEU A 65 9.51 -0.56 -7.91
C LEU A 65 9.61 -0.39 -6.38
N CYS A 66 8.54 -0.61 -5.64
CA CYS A 66 8.54 -0.51 -4.18
C CYS A 66 9.15 -1.76 -3.51
N ILE A 67 9.03 -2.94 -4.11
CA ILE A 67 9.40 -4.23 -3.49
C ILE A 67 10.86 -4.28 -3.01
N PRO A 68 11.89 -3.92 -3.82
CA PRO A 68 13.28 -4.06 -3.38
C PRO A 68 13.60 -3.21 -2.15
N ARG A 69 13.10 -1.96 -2.10
CA ARG A 69 13.31 -1.06 -0.96
C ARG A 69 12.50 -1.48 0.26
N MET A 70 11.25 -1.91 0.06
CA MET A 70 10.43 -2.47 1.13
C MET A 70 11.12 -3.68 1.77
N TYR A 71 11.64 -4.60 0.94
CA TYR A 71 12.36 -5.78 1.40
C TYR A 71 13.64 -5.41 2.14
N LYS A 72 14.41 -4.44 1.63
CA LYS A 72 15.58 -3.90 2.34
C LYS A 72 15.22 -3.40 3.74
N TYR A 73 14.12 -2.66 3.92
CA TYR A 73 13.72 -2.22 5.26
C TYR A 73 13.20 -3.34 6.14
N TYR A 74 12.50 -4.32 5.57
CA TYR A 74 12.06 -5.51 6.29
C TYR A 74 13.24 -6.27 6.92
N ILE A 75 14.31 -6.55 6.16
CA ILE A 75 15.46 -7.32 6.69
C ILE A 75 16.25 -6.54 7.76
N HIS A 76 16.24 -5.21 7.72
CA HIS A 76 16.89 -4.38 8.74
C HIS A 76 15.99 -4.10 9.96
N THR A 77 14.71 -4.47 9.90
CA THR A 77 13.77 -4.26 11.00
C THR A 77 13.98 -5.31 12.09
N LYS A 78 14.43 -4.87 13.28
CA LYS A 78 14.62 -5.76 14.44
C LYS A 78 13.34 -5.97 15.26
N GLU A 79 12.41 -5.02 15.22
CA GLU A 79 11.18 -5.08 16.02
C GLU A 79 10.22 -6.16 15.49
N LEU A 80 9.91 -7.16 16.32
CA LEU A 80 9.09 -8.31 15.93
C LEU A 80 7.68 -7.90 15.50
N SER A 81 7.06 -6.94 16.20
CA SER A 81 5.73 -6.40 15.86
C SER A 81 5.72 -5.72 14.49
N ALA A 82 6.78 -4.99 14.13
CA ALA A 82 6.91 -4.40 12.80
C ALA A 82 7.12 -5.47 11.72
N ARG A 83 7.90 -6.53 11.99
CA ARG A 83 8.03 -7.67 11.06
C ARG A 83 6.72 -8.43 10.87
N ARG A 84 5.87 -8.53 11.91
CA ARG A 84 4.53 -9.13 11.80
C ARG A 84 3.65 -8.36 10.82
N LEU A 85 3.76 -7.03 10.74
CA LEU A 85 3.01 -6.23 9.75
C LEU A 85 3.32 -6.67 8.32
N ALA A 86 4.60 -6.94 8.00
CA ALA A 86 4.99 -7.41 6.67
C ALA A 86 4.38 -8.80 6.35
N HIS A 87 4.32 -9.71 7.33
CA HIS A 87 3.66 -11.00 7.15
C HIS A 87 2.15 -10.86 6.99
N LEU A 88 1.50 -9.98 7.75
CA LEU A 88 0.07 -9.69 7.62
C LEU A 88 -0.26 -9.04 6.27
N TYR A 89 0.60 -8.15 5.79
CA TYR A 89 0.54 -7.61 4.43
C TYR A 89 0.60 -8.74 3.39
N LEU A 90 1.58 -9.65 3.47
CA LEU A 90 1.69 -10.78 2.54
C LEU A 90 0.48 -11.73 2.63
N ALA A 91 0.01 -12.03 3.83
CA ALA A 91 -1.16 -12.90 4.01
C ALA A 91 -2.42 -12.28 3.40
N THR A 92 -2.66 -10.99 3.63
CA THR A 92 -3.85 -10.28 3.12
C THR A 92 -3.83 -10.13 1.60
N ILE A 93 -2.68 -9.82 0.97
CA ILE A 93 -2.61 -9.72 -0.50
C ILE A 93 -2.79 -11.08 -1.17
N VAL A 94 -2.23 -12.16 -0.59
CA VAL A 94 -2.39 -13.52 -1.12
C VAL A 94 -3.83 -13.99 -0.99
N LEU A 95 -4.43 -13.88 0.20
CA LEU A 95 -5.82 -14.27 0.44
C LEU A 95 -6.79 -13.43 -0.37
N GLY A 96 -6.57 -12.10 -0.44
CA GLY A 96 -7.35 -11.22 -1.29
C GLY A 96 -7.31 -11.71 -2.73
N SER A 97 -6.11 -11.88 -3.29
CA SER A 97 -5.93 -12.25 -4.69
C SER A 97 -6.61 -13.59 -5.01
N LEU A 98 -6.59 -14.52 -4.05
CA LEU A 98 -7.31 -15.77 -4.14
C LEU A 98 -8.83 -15.55 -4.22
N PHE A 99 -9.43 -14.76 -3.32
CA PHE A 99 -10.86 -14.47 -3.37
C PHE A 99 -11.27 -13.76 -4.66
N TRP A 100 -10.48 -12.80 -5.13
CA TRP A 100 -10.72 -12.12 -6.40
C TRP A 100 -10.68 -13.09 -7.58
N LEU A 101 -9.69 -13.98 -7.62
CA LEU A 101 -9.51 -14.95 -8.70
C LEU A 101 -10.63 -16.00 -8.70
N LEU A 102 -10.97 -16.54 -7.52
CA LEU A 102 -12.06 -17.51 -7.37
C LEU A 102 -13.40 -16.91 -7.81
N ASP A 103 -13.71 -15.68 -7.39
CA ASP A 103 -14.93 -14.99 -7.78
C ASP A 103 -15.02 -14.80 -9.30
N ARG A 104 -13.90 -14.42 -9.93
CA ARG A 104 -13.80 -14.25 -11.38
C ARG A 104 -13.99 -15.56 -12.15
N ILE A 105 -13.37 -16.65 -11.71
CA ILE A 105 -13.41 -17.95 -12.39
C ILE A 105 -14.78 -18.62 -12.20
N PHE A 106 -15.31 -18.61 -10.97
CA PHE A 106 -16.50 -19.37 -10.59
C PHE A 106 -17.78 -18.51 -10.50
N CYS A 107 -17.76 -17.28 -11.02
CA CYS A 107 -18.88 -16.34 -10.99
C CYS A 107 -20.23 -16.98 -11.39
N LYS A 108 -20.26 -17.72 -12.51
CA LYS A 108 -21.49 -18.38 -13.01
C LYS A 108 -22.01 -19.50 -12.11
N GLN A 109 -21.14 -20.11 -11.31
CA GLN A 109 -21.49 -21.18 -10.37
C GLN A 109 -21.98 -20.57 -9.05
N PHE A 110 -21.22 -19.62 -8.50
CA PHE A 110 -21.57 -18.91 -7.26
C PHE A 110 -22.86 -18.09 -7.38
N SER A 111 -23.14 -17.52 -8.55
CA SER A 111 -24.38 -16.75 -8.78
C SER A 111 -25.65 -17.62 -8.70
N LYS A 112 -25.51 -18.95 -8.81
CA LYS A 112 -26.63 -19.90 -8.74
C LYS A 112 -26.84 -20.49 -7.35
N TRP A 113 -25.93 -20.23 -6.42
CA TRP A 113 -26.04 -20.73 -5.05
C TRP A 113 -27.07 -19.91 -4.28
N ASN A 114 -27.70 -20.53 -3.28
CA ASN A 114 -28.64 -19.85 -2.39
C ASN A 114 -27.97 -18.70 -1.61
N ILE A 115 -26.65 -18.78 -1.41
CA ILE A 115 -25.84 -17.74 -0.76
C ILE A 115 -24.61 -17.49 -1.65
N ASN A 116 -24.47 -16.25 -2.12
CA ASN A 116 -23.30 -15.83 -2.88
C ASN A 116 -22.16 -15.46 -1.91
N PRO A 117 -20.96 -16.05 -2.02
CA PRO A 117 -19.82 -15.74 -1.15
C PRO A 117 -19.28 -14.30 -1.31
N GLN A 118 -19.67 -13.57 -2.36
CA GLN A 118 -19.25 -12.19 -2.63
C GLN A 118 -17.71 -12.03 -2.60
N GLY A 119 -16.99 -12.86 -3.36
CA GLY A 119 -15.53 -12.91 -3.31
C GLY A 119 -14.87 -11.59 -3.69
N HIS A 120 -15.49 -10.80 -4.58
CA HIS A 120 -15.03 -9.45 -4.89
C HIS A 120 -15.17 -8.47 -3.69
N ALA A 121 -16.21 -8.62 -2.86
CA ALA A 121 -16.33 -7.82 -1.64
C ALA A 121 -15.27 -8.23 -0.60
N LEU A 122 -15.01 -9.54 -0.46
CA LEU A 122 -13.93 -10.05 0.39
C LEU A 122 -12.55 -9.59 -0.08
N TRP A 123 -12.33 -9.50 -1.39
CA TRP A 123 -11.15 -8.85 -1.97
C TRP A 123 -10.99 -7.42 -1.45
N HIS A 124 -12.01 -6.57 -1.56
CA HIS A 124 -11.92 -5.19 -1.08
C HIS A 124 -11.65 -5.10 0.43
N LEU A 125 -12.28 -5.95 1.23
CA LEU A 125 -12.03 -6.00 2.68
C LEU A 125 -10.56 -6.33 2.97
N LEU A 126 -10.01 -7.36 2.32
CA LEU A 126 -8.62 -7.79 2.51
C LEU A 126 -7.63 -6.77 1.95
N MET A 127 -7.93 -6.13 0.83
CA MET A 127 -7.10 -5.04 0.28
C MET A 127 -7.12 -3.80 1.18
N GLY A 128 -8.22 -3.54 1.88
CA GLY A 128 -8.28 -2.51 2.92
C GLY A 128 -7.32 -2.79 4.07
N PHE A 129 -7.34 -4.01 4.61
CA PHE A 129 -6.37 -4.43 5.63
C PHE A 129 -4.94 -4.45 5.11
N ASN A 130 -4.73 -4.90 3.86
CA ASN A 130 -3.43 -4.90 3.22
C ASN A 130 -2.81 -3.50 3.19
N SER A 131 -3.57 -2.53 2.70
CA SER A 131 -3.17 -1.12 2.62
C SER A 131 -2.93 -0.55 4.01
N TYR A 132 -3.74 -0.91 5.01
CA TYR A 132 -3.54 -0.52 6.41
C TYR A 132 -2.20 -1.03 6.96
N PHE A 133 -1.86 -2.31 6.74
CA PHE A 133 -0.61 -2.89 7.21
C PHE A 133 0.61 -2.30 6.48
N ALA A 134 0.51 -2.09 5.17
CA ALA A 134 1.54 -1.45 4.36
C ALA A 134 1.85 -0.04 4.87
N ASN A 135 0.82 0.80 5.03
CA ASN A 135 0.96 2.15 5.55
C ASN A 135 1.54 2.18 6.97
N THR A 136 1.05 1.31 7.86
CA THR A 136 1.56 1.22 9.24
C THR A 136 3.05 0.86 9.26
N PHE A 137 3.48 -0.08 8.43
CA PHE A 137 4.88 -0.46 8.31
C PHE A 137 5.73 0.68 7.71
N LEU A 138 5.25 1.34 6.67
CA LEU A 138 5.93 2.48 6.06
C LEU A 138 6.07 3.67 7.02
N MET A 139 5.04 3.97 7.81
CA MET A 139 5.11 4.99 8.87
C MET A 139 6.18 4.63 9.91
N PHE A 140 6.28 3.36 10.30
CA PHE A 140 7.32 2.88 11.20
C PHE A 140 8.72 3.08 10.58
N CYS A 141 8.94 2.64 9.34
CA CYS A 141 10.20 2.83 8.63
C CYS A 141 10.55 4.31 8.49
N ARG A 142 9.59 5.17 8.15
CA ARG A 142 9.80 6.61 8.02
C ARG A 142 10.23 7.23 9.34
N ALA A 143 9.58 6.88 10.45
CA ALA A 143 9.95 7.36 11.76
C ALA A 143 11.38 6.93 12.13
N GLN A 144 11.80 5.70 11.79
CA GLN A 144 13.19 5.27 11.97
C GLN A 144 14.17 6.05 11.10
N GLN A 145 13.85 6.30 9.83
CA GLN A 145 14.69 7.12 8.93
C GLN A 145 14.91 8.54 9.47
N LEU A 146 13.92 9.10 10.17
CA LEU A 146 13.98 10.42 10.80
C LEU A 146 14.71 10.40 12.16
N GLY A 147 15.28 9.27 12.58
CA GLY A 147 15.97 9.13 13.85
C GLY A 147 15.04 9.15 15.07
N TRP A 148 13.73 8.93 14.88
CA TRP A 148 12.78 8.82 15.99
C TRP A 148 12.81 7.41 16.59
N ASN A 149 12.14 7.22 17.73
CA ASN A 149 11.99 5.92 18.38
C ASN A 149 10.56 5.40 18.22
N PRO A 150 10.16 4.91 17.03
CA PRO A 150 8.82 4.37 16.81
C PRO A 150 8.68 3.00 17.47
N ARG A 151 7.46 2.70 17.93
CA ARG A 151 7.05 1.40 18.45
C ARG A 151 5.69 1.03 17.89
N ILE A 152 5.49 -0.22 17.54
CA ILE A 152 4.16 -0.73 17.19
C ILE A 152 3.39 -1.04 18.48
N ARG A 153 2.21 -0.44 18.62
CA ARG A 153 1.24 -0.70 19.69
C ARG A 153 -0.06 -1.20 19.07
N HIS A 154 -0.97 -1.75 19.87
CA HIS A 154 -2.23 -2.29 19.37
C HIS A 154 -3.40 -1.59 20.08
N PHE A 155 -4.30 -1.01 19.29
CA PHE A 155 -5.57 -0.49 19.78
C PHE A 155 -6.52 -1.67 20.00
N LEU A 156 -7.11 -1.74 21.20
CA LEU A 156 -7.94 -2.88 21.67
C LEU A 156 -7.27 -4.26 21.52
N GLY A 157 -5.93 -4.30 21.53
CA GLY A 157 -5.16 -5.54 21.33
C GLY A 157 -5.15 -6.09 19.90
N LEU A 158 -5.87 -5.47 18.96
CA LEU A 158 -6.08 -5.99 17.61
C LEU A 158 -5.46 -5.11 16.51
N LEU A 159 -5.72 -3.81 16.51
CA LEU A 159 -5.34 -2.91 15.41
C LEU A 159 -3.95 -2.31 15.66
N PRO A 160 -2.91 -2.69 14.89
CA PRO A 160 -1.57 -2.17 15.10
C PRO A 160 -1.49 -0.71 14.65
N TYR A 161 -0.81 0.14 15.43
CA TYR A 161 -0.55 1.53 15.10
C TYR A 161 0.86 1.94 15.54
N VAL A 162 1.41 2.96 14.89
CA VAL A 162 2.76 3.48 15.21
C VAL A 162 2.66 4.51 16.32
N LYS A 163 3.25 4.20 17.49
CA LYS A 163 3.51 5.19 18.54
C LYS A 163 4.89 5.77 18.34
N ILE A 164 4.98 7.09 18.12
CA ILE A 164 6.24 7.79 17.93
C ILE A 164 6.61 8.49 19.23
N ASN A 165 7.77 8.14 19.79
CA ASN A 165 8.41 8.93 20.83
C ASN A 165 9.45 9.83 20.15
N LYS A 166 9.13 11.11 20.01
CA LYS A 166 10.10 12.13 19.60
C LYS A 166 10.97 12.46 20.82
N ALA A 167 12.29 12.45 20.67
CA ALA A 167 13.13 13.10 21.67
C ALA A 167 12.69 14.58 21.74
N LYS A 168 12.55 15.15 22.94
CA LYS A 168 12.36 16.59 23.08
C LYS A 168 13.53 17.25 22.37
N THR A 169 13.26 18.01 21.32
CA THR A 169 14.28 18.85 20.69
C THR A 169 14.84 19.75 21.78
N GLN A 170 16.15 19.64 22.05
CA GLN A 170 16.85 20.60 22.91
C GLN A 170 16.92 21.95 22.21
#